data_AF-A0A2P8WDH6-F1
#
_entry.id   AF-A0A2P8WDH6-F1
#
_cell.length_a   1.000
_cell.length_b   1.000
_cell.length_c   1.000
_cell.angle_alpha   90.00
_cell.angle_beta   90.00
_cell.angle_gamma   90.00
#
_symmetry.space_group_name_H-M   'P 1'
#
loop_
_entity.id
_entity.type
_entity.pdbx_description
1 polymer ?
#
loop_
_entity_poly.entity_id
_entity_poly.type
_entity_poly.pdbx_seq_one_letter_code
_entity_poly.pdbx_strand_id
1 'polypeptide(L)' 'MAQVVLGENEGIESALRRFKRQVSKAGIFQDMKKKRHFETPAEKEKRKAVAKHRQRKRRSSR' A
#
# COMPACT_ATOMS: atom_id res chain seq x y z
N MET A 1 7.90 6.97 4.31
CA MET A 1 8.56 5.87 5.03
C MET A 1 7.65 5.41 6.16
N ALA A 2 7.72 4.15 6.58
CA ALA A 2 6.94 3.64 7.72
C ALA A 2 7.90 3.42 8.89
N GLN A 3 7.62 4.02 10.05
CA GLN A 3 8.43 3.89 11.25
C GLN A 3 7.51 3.55 12.42
N VAL A 4 7.91 2.57 13.23
CA VAL A 4 7.21 2.19 14.46
C VAL A 4 8.20 2.26 15.60
N VAL A 5 7.88 3.07 16.60
CA VAL A 5 8.63 3.13 17.86
C VAL A 5 8.05 2.09 18.82
N LEU A 6 8.93 1.31 19.44
CA LEU A 6 8.58 0.29 20.43
C LEU A 6 8.21 0.95 21.75
N GLY A 7 7.18 0.42 22.43
CA GLY A 7 6.87 0.80 23.80
C GLY A 7 7.66 -0.02 24.82
N GLU A 8 7.75 0.47 26.06
CA GLU A 8 8.57 -0.13 27.14
C GLU A 8 8.20 -1.59 27.47
N ASN A 9 6.96 -2.03 27.22
CA ASN A 9 6.48 -3.39 27.47
C ASN A 9 5.85 -4.05 26.22
N GLU A 10 6.27 -3.66 25.02
CA GLU A 10 5.72 -4.25 23.80
C GLU A 10 6.51 -5.48 23.33
N GLY A 11 5.82 -6.62 23.19
CA GLY A 11 6.39 -7.80 22.55
C GLY A 11 6.72 -7.56 21.07
N ILE A 12 7.84 -8.09 20.60
CA ILE A 12 8.37 -7.92 19.24
C ILE A 12 7.33 -8.25 18.15
N GLU A 13 6.53 -9.31 18.35
CA GLU A 13 5.50 -9.71 17.38
C GLU A 13 4.40 -8.66 17.20
N SER A 14 3.99 -7.99 18.29
CA SER A 14 3.03 -6.89 18.23
C SER A 14 3.59 -5.74 17.38
N ALA A 15 4.84 -5.37 17.64
CA ALA A 15 5.50 -4.30 16.90
C ALA A 15 5.62 -4.62 15.40
N LEU A 16 6.01 -5.85 15.04
CA LEU A 16 6.06 -6.31 13.66
C LEU A 16 4.69 -6.27 12.98
N ARG A 17 3.62 -6.65 13.70
CA ARG A 17 2.25 -6.56 13.19
C ARG A 17 1.83 -5.12 12.92
N ARG A 18 2.15 -4.19 13.84
CA ARG A 18 1.89 -2.74 13.66
C ARG A 18 2.70 -2.19 12.48
N PHE A 19 3.97 -2.56 12.37
CA PHE A 19 4.83 -2.16 11.26
C PHE A 19 4.28 -2.64 9.91
N LYS A 20 3.90 -3.92 9.79
CA LYS A 20 3.31 -4.47 8.57
C LYS A 20 2.03 -3.73 8.16
N ARG A 21 1.19 -3.35 9.13
CA ARG A 21 -0.01 -2.53 8.89
C ARG A 21 0.37 -1.13 8.40
N GLN A 22 1.34 -0.47 9.04
CA GLN A 22 1.81 0.85 8.61
C GLN A 22 2.41 0.84 7.21
N VAL A 23 3.27 -0.14 6.89
CA VAL A 23 3.83 -0.32 5.53
C VAL A 23 2.73 -0.52 4.49
N SER A 24 1.72 -1.33 4.81
CA SER A 24 0.58 -1.57 3.91
C SER A 24 -0.27 -0.31 3.73
N LYS A 25 -0.55 0.42 4.81
CA LYS A 25 -1.31 1.68 4.80
C LYS A 25 -0.59 2.77 4.01
N ALA A 26 0.74 2.85 4.16
CA ALA A 26 1.59 3.78 3.42
C ALA A 26 1.72 3.44 1.93
N GLY A 27 1.20 2.30 1.46
CA GLY A 27 1.19 1.95 0.04
C GLY A 27 2.57 1.62 -0.54
N ILE A 28 3.59 1.42 0.30
CA ILE A 28 5.00 1.28 -0.11
C ILE A 28 5.18 0.18 -1.16
N PHE A 29 4.55 -0.98 -0.97
CA PHE A 29 4.61 -2.07 -1.95
C PHE A 29 3.96 -1.73 -3.29
N GLN A 30 2.90 -0.92 -3.28
CA GLN A 30 2.28 -0.47 -4.52
C GLN A 30 3.23 0.46 -5.25
N ASP A 31 3.80 1.44 -4.55
CA ASP A 31 4.70 2.41 -5.17
C ASP A 31 5.99 1.76 -5.67
N MET A 32 6.52 0.79 -4.94
CA MET A 32 7.63 -0.03 -5.41
C MET A 32 7.28 -0.71 -6.74
N LYS A 33 6.12 -1.38 -6.84
CA LYS A 33 5.68 -2.04 -8.10
C LYS A 33 5.52 -1.06 -9.25
N LYS A 34 4.90 0.10 -9.00
CA LYS A 34 4.65 1.18 -9.97
C LYS A 34 5.92 1.84 -10.51
N LYS A 35 7.01 1.81 -9.73
CA LYS A 35 8.30 2.45 -10.04
C LYS A 35 9.36 1.45 -10.53
N ARG A 36 9.05 0.15 -10.67
CA ARG A 36 10.01 -0.87 -11.11
C ARG A 36 10.57 -0.60 -12.51
N HIS A 37 9.77 0.01 -13.37
CA HIS A 37 10.14 0.42 -14.71
C HIS A 37 9.45 1.73 -15.04
N PHE A 38 9.93 2.40 -16.09
CA PHE A 38 9.25 3.56 -16.63
C PHE A 38 7.91 3.16 -17.24
N GLU A 39 6.85 3.86 -16.86
CA GLU A 39 5.55 3.81 -17.54
C GLU A 39 5.35 5.09 -18.34
N THR A 40 4.94 4.95 -19.59
CA THR A 40 4.48 6.05 -20.44
C THR A 40 3.23 6.74 -19.85
N PRO A 41 2.89 7.96 -20.29
CA PRO A 41 1.68 8.65 -19.82
C PRO A 41 0.40 7.83 -20.01
N ALA A 42 0.22 7.20 -21.17
CA ALA A 42 -0.95 6.37 -21.48
C ALA A 42 -1.04 5.13 -20.57
N GLU A 43 0.08 4.46 -20.30
CA GLU A 43 0.12 3.32 -19.37
C GLU A 43 -0.24 3.72 -17.94
N LYS A 44 0.25 4.88 -17.49
CA LYS A 44 -0.12 5.46 -16.19
C LYS A 44 -1.62 5.72 -16.08
N GLU A 45 -2.23 6.26 -17.13
CA GLU A 45 -3.68 6.51 -17.19
C GLU A 45 -4.48 5.21 -17.17
N LYS A 46 -4.12 4.23 -18.01
CA LYS A 46 -4.73 2.90 -18.04
C LYS A 46 -4.68 2.23 -16.66
N ARG A 47 -3.54 2.27 -15.99
CA ARG A 47 -3.37 1.71 -14.63
C ARG A 47 -4.26 2.41 -13.61
N LYS A 48 -4.35 3.74 -13.65
CA LYS A 48 -5.23 4.53 -12.76
C LYS A 48 -6.71 4.19 -12.98
N ALA A 49 -7.14 4.07 -14.24
CA ALA A 49 -8.51 3.70 -14.59
C ALA A 49 -8.90 2.32 -14.06
N VAL A 50 -8.03 1.31 -14.26
CA VAL A 50 -8.25 -0.05 -13.73
C VAL A 50 -8.30 -0.05 -12.20
N ALA A 51 -7.42 0.70 -11.54
CA ALA A 51 -7.43 0.81 -10.07
C ALA A 51 -8.75 1.41 -9.56
N LYS A 52 -9.26 2.48 -10.20
CA LYS A 52 -10.54 3.10 -9.87
C LYS A 52 -11.72 2.15 -10.09
N HIS A 53 -11.72 1.42 -11.21
CA HIS A 53 -12.76 0.42 -11.50
C HIS A 53 -12.80 -0.69 -10.44
N ARG A 54 -11.64 -1.24 -10.07
CA ARG A 54 -11.53 -2.25 -8.99
C ARG A 54 -12.01 -1.72 -7.64
N GLN A 55 -11.70 -0.47 -7.31
CA GLN A 55 -12.17 0.16 -6.08
C GLN A 55 -13.68 0.34 -6.05
N ARG A 56 -14.30 0.75 -7.17
CA ARG A 56 -15.76 0.86 -7.30
C ARG A 56 -16.44 -0.50 -7.10
N LYS A 57 -15.95 -1.55 -7.77
CA LYS A 57 -16.49 -2.92 -7.63
C LYS A 57 -16.43 -3.44 -6.20
N ARG A 58 -15.35 -3.14 -5.46
CA ARG A 58 -15.22 -3.49 -4.03
C ARG A 58 -16.16 -2.72 -3.11
N ARG A 59 -16.59 -1.52 -3.51
CA ARG A 59 -17.54 -0.71 -2.74
C ARG A 59 -18.99 -1.13 -3.00
N SER A 60 -19.32 -1.56 -4.22
CA SER A 60 -20.66 -2.06 -4.54
C SER A 60 -20.94 -3.45 -4.00
N SER A 61 -19.89 -4.23 -3.67
CA SER A 61 -20.01 -5.56 -3.08
C SER A 61 -19.90 -5.56 -1.54
N ARG A 62 -19.91 -4.38 -0.91
CA ARG A 62 -19.93 -4.17 0.54
C ARG A 62 -21.29 -3.63 0.92
#